data_AF-A0A058ZX38-F1
#
_entry.id   AF-A0A058ZX38-F1
#
_cell.length_a   1.000
_cell.length_b   1.000
_cell.length_c   1.000
_cell.angle_alpha   90.00
_cell.angle_beta   90.00
_cell.angle_gamma   90.00
#
_symmetry.space_group_name_H-M   'P 1'
#
loop_
_entity.id
_entity.type
_entity.pdbx_description
1 polymer ?
#
loop_
_entity_poly.entity_id
_entity_poly.type
_entity_poly.pdbx_seq_one_letter_code
_entity_poly.pdbx_strand_id
1 'polypeptide(L)'
;MENASGWLNHMLSLQFFRIQKTIDRYRRSTYDMDTYKTNLDQCILHLKQETTDMERKIELLEVSLRKLSGECLGSCSIDEIQMIGDQLERSLSSIRARKAQLFDDQIQHLQAKERSLKEENAKLLAKVNPLSHLCCYCFPTTCHASSLFCA
;
A
#
# COMPACT_ATOMS: atom_id res chain seq x y z
N MET A 1 2.26 54.00 68.69
CA MET A 1 3.44 54.52 67.96
C MET A 1 4.23 53.31 67.48
N GLU A 2 4.11 52.95 66.20
CA GLU A 2 4.95 51.87 65.65
C GLU A 2 6.41 52.35 65.68
N ASN A 3 7.27 51.57 66.33
CA ASN A 3 8.67 51.93 66.51
C ASN A 3 9.44 51.78 65.18
N ALA A 4 10.40 52.65 64.92
CA ALA A 4 11.21 52.63 63.70
C ALA A 4 11.95 51.28 63.49
N SER A 5 12.25 50.58 64.59
CA SER A 5 12.81 49.22 64.57
C SER A 5 11.86 48.18 63.95
N GLY A 6 10.55 48.31 64.15
CA GLY A 6 9.56 47.43 63.54
C GLY A 6 9.52 47.58 62.03
N TRP A 7 9.56 48.82 61.54
CA TRP A 7 9.64 49.13 60.12
C TRP A 7 10.92 48.62 59.47
N LEU A 8 12.08 48.76 60.13
CA LEU A 8 13.35 48.23 59.65
C LEU A 8 13.34 46.70 59.56
N ASN A 9 12.84 46.01 60.58
CA ASN A 9 12.73 44.54 60.55
C ASN A 9 11.78 44.05 59.46
N HIS A 10 10.64 44.72 59.27
CA HIS A 10 9.71 44.38 58.20
C HIS A 10 10.35 44.61 56.82
N MET A 11 11.07 45.73 56.64
CA MET A 11 11.77 46.03 55.39
C MET A 11 12.88 45.02 55.08
N LEU A 12 13.68 44.63 56.08
CA LEU A 12 14.72 43.60 55.91
C LEU A 12 14.12 42.22 55.61
N SER A 13 13.01 41.85 56.25
CA SER A 13 12.28 40.62 55.98
C SER A 13 11.74 40.57 54.54
N LEU A 14 11.14 41.67 54.07
CA LEU A 14 10.68 41.80 52.68
C LEU A 14 11.83 41.68 51.68
N GLN A 15 12.97 42.32 51.95
CA GLN A 15 14.16 42.21 51.09
C GLN A 15 14.70 40.79 51.05
N PHE A 16 14.84 40.14 52.21
CA PHE A 16 15.27 38.74 52.30
C PHE A 16 14.32 37.81 51.52
N PHE A 17 13.01 37.98 51.69
CA PHE A 17 12.01 37.19 50.97
C PHE A 17 12.07 37.37 49.44
N ARG A 18 12.32 38.59 48.95
CA ARG A 18 12.48 38.87 47.51
C ARG A 18 13.73 38.22 46.93
N ILE A 19 14.84 38.23 47.65
CA ILE A 19 16.09 37.58 47.25
C ILE A 19 15.88 36.06 47.22
N GLN A 20 15.27 35.49 48.26
CA GLN A 20 14.98 34.06 48.33
C GLN A 20 14.09 33.61 47.16
N LYS A 21 13.01 34.35 46.86
CA LYS A 21 12.16 34.08 45.68
C LYS A 21 12.92 34.12 44.37
N THR A 22 13.88 35.04 44.24
CA THR A 22 14.70 35.17 43.04
C THR A 22 15.63 33.97 42.88
N ILE A 23 16.33 33.58 43.95
CA ILE A 23 17.18 32.38 43.98
C ILE A 23 16.37 31.12 43.66
N ASP A 24 15.21 30.95 44.29
CA ASP A 24 14.35 29.79 44.07
C ASP A 24 13.81 29.71 42.63
N ARG A 25 13.60 30.87 41.97
CA ARG A 25 13.23 30.91 40.55
C ARG A 25 14.37 30.46 39.65
N TYR A 26 15.60 30.91 39.91
CA TYR A 26 16.77 30.47 39.15
C TYR A 26 17.04 28.98 39.35
N ARG A 27 16.96 28.47 40.58
CA ARG A 27 17.12 27.03 40.87
C ARG A 27 16.08 26.15 40.17
N ARG A 28 14.81 26.59 40.14
CA ARG A 28 13.75 25.90 39.39
C ARG A 28 14.04 25.91 37.90
N SER A 29 14.38 27.07 37.34
CA SER A 29 14.69 27.19 35.91
C SER A 29 15.88 26.33 35.48
N THR A 30 16.91 26.17 36.32
CA THR A 30 18.05 25.28 36.01
C THR A 30 17.65 23.81 36.08
N TYR A 31 16.86 23.42 37.08
CA TYR A 31 16.34 22.05 37.21
C TYR A 31 15.43 21.67 36.03
N ASP A 32 14.57 22.58 35.60
CA ASP A 32 13.68 22.38 34.45
C ASP A 32 14.50 22.17 33.15
N MET A 33 15.59 22.92 32.99
CA MET A 33 16.51 22.77 31.84
C MET A 33 17.28 21.45 31.86
N ASP A 34 17.78 21.03 33.03
CA ASP A 34 18.47 19.75 33.17
C ASP A 34 17.50 18.58 32.91
N THR A 35 16.27 18.68 33.42
CA THR A 35 15.21 17.70 33.17
C THR A 35 14.85 17.62 31.68
N TYR A 36 14.70 18.77 31.01
CA TYR A 36 14.47 18.82 29.57
C TYR A 36 15.61 18.17 28.79
N LYS A 37 16.86 18.46 29.16
CA LYS A 37 18.04 17.86 28.53
C LYS A 37 18.09 16.34 28.72
N THR A 38 17.83 15.84 29.93
CA THR A 38 17.78 14.39 30.20
C THR A 38 16.68 13.71 29.38
N ASN A 39 15.49 14.32 29.30
CA ASN A 39 14.39 13.79 28.48
C ASN A 39 14.74 13.78 26.99
N LEU A 40 15.42 14.82 26.49
CA LEU A 40 15.88 14.88 25.11
C LEU A 40 16.95 13.81 24.83
N ASP A 41 17.93 13.64 25.73
CA ASP A 41 18.97 12.62 25.63
C ASP A 41 18.35 11.21 25.64
N GLN A 42 17.36 10.96 26.50
CA GLN A 42 16.62 9.70 26.54
C GLN A 42 15.82 9.46 25.25
N CYS A 43 15.18 10.50 24.69
CA CYS A 43 14.50 10.42 23.40
C CYS A 43 15.47 10.10 22.26
N ILE A 44 16.63 10.75 22.22
CA ILE A 44 17.68 10.46 21.23
C ILE A 44 18.17 9.02 21.35
N LEU A 45 18.39 8.52 22.57
CA LEU A 45 18.78 7.13 22.80
C LEU A 45 17.69 6.15 22.33
N HIS A 46 16.43 6.45 22.60
CA HIS A 46 15.30 5.66 22.11
C HIS A 46 15.25 5.62 20.58
N LEU A 47 15.33 6.76 19.92
CA LEU A 47 15.34 6.84 18.45
C LEU A 47 16.53 6.08 17.85
N LYS A 48 17.72 6.16 18.46
CA LYS A 48 18.88 5.36 18.03
C LYS A 48 18.59 3.87 18.14
N GLN A 49 17.99 3.43 19.25
CA GLN A 49 17.61 2.04 19.43
C GLN A 49 16.61 1.59 18.35
N GLU A 50 15.56 2.38 18.12
CA GLU A 50 14.58 2.11 17.06
C GLU A 50 15.22 2.02 15.68
N THR A 51 16.15 2.92 15.35
CA THR A 51 16.92 2.85 14.09
C THR A 51 17.67 1.54 13.96
N THR A 52 18.43 1.14 15.00
CA THR A 52 19.17 -0.14 14.95
C THR A 52 18.26 -1.36 14.86
N ASP A 53 17.07 -1.29 15.45
CA ASP A 53 16.08 -2.36 15.35
C ASP A 53 15.46 -2.44 13.96
N MET A 54 15.25 -1.30 13.30
CA MET A 54 14.79 -1.25 11.91
C MET A 54 15.86 -1.74 10.93
N GLU A 55 17.12 -1.34 11.11
CA GLU A 55 18.26 -1.83 10.32
C GLU A 55 18.34 -3.35 10.37
N ARG A 56 18.25 -3.94 11.57
CA ARG A 56 18.25 -5.40 11.75
C ARG A 56 17.07 -6.07 11.04
N LYS A 57 15.88 -5.46 11.07
CA LYS A 57 14.70 -6.00 10.35
C LYS A 57 14.92 -5.97 8.84
N ILE A 58 15.51 -4.90 8.31
CA ILE A 58 15.84 -4.77 6.89
C ILE A 58 16.82 -5.88 6.49
N GLU A 59 17.91 -6.07 7.24
CA GLU A 59 18.90 -7.11 6.96
C GLU A 59 18.27 -8.52 6.92
N LEU A 60 17.40 -8.84 7.89
CA LEU A 60 16.69 -10.11 7.93
C LEU A 60 15.77 -10.30 6.71
N LEU A 61 15.05 -9.26 6.31
CA LEU A 61 14.20 -9.29 5.13
C LEU A 61 15.01 -9.44 3.83
N GLU A 62 16.14 -8.76 3.71
CA GLU A 62 17.03 -8.86 2.55
C GLU A 62 17.66 -10.26 2.44
N VAL A 63 18.07 -10.86 3.56
CA VAL A 63 18.54 -12.25 3.59
C VAL A 63 17.43 -13.20 3.16
N SER A 64 16.21 -13.02 3.68
CA SER A 64 15.06 -13.84 3.29
C SER A 64 14.73 -13.69 1.80
N LEU A 65 14.74 -12.47 1.27
CA LEU A 65 14.51 -12.19 -0.15
C LEU A 65 15.55 -12.88 -1.03
N ARG A 66 16.84 -12.76 -0.70
CA ARG A 66 17.92 -13.44 -1.44
C ARG A 66 17.71 -14.96 -1.46
N LYS A 67 17.41 -15.57 -0.30
CA LYS A 67 17.11 -17.01 -0.22
C LYS A 67 15.90 -17.40 -1.09
N LEU A 68 14.80 -16.64 -1.03
CA LEU A 68 13.61 -16.88 -1.88
C LEU A 68 13.89 -16.70 -3.37
N SER A 69 14.84 -15.84 -3.74
CA SER A 69 15.32 -15.65 -5.11
C SER A 69 16.32 -16.72 -5.56
N GLY A 70 16.64 -17.69 -4.71
CA GLY A 70 17.58 -18.78 -5.01
C GLY A 70 19.06 -18.41 -4.81
N GLU A 71 19.35 -17.26 -4.20
CA GLU A 71 20.71 -16.82 -3.90
C GLU A 71 21.17 -17.30 -2.52
N CYS A 72 22.49 -17.43 -2.34
CA CYS A 72 23.11 -17.75 -1.05
C CYS A 72 22.58 -19.04 -0.37
N LEU A 73 22.06 -20.00 -1.15
CA LEU A 73 21.48 -21.24 -0.60
C LEU A 73 22.50 -22.21 -0.01
N GLY A 74 23.80 -22.05 -0.30
CA GLY A 74 24.86 -22.95 0.17
C GLY A 74 25.03 -22.99 1.70
N SER A 75 24.48 -22.01 2.43
CA SER A 75 24.45 -21.97 3.90
C SER A 75 23.12 -22.45 4.50
N CYS A 76 22.13 -22.81 3.67
CA CYS A 76 20.83 -23.26 4.14
C CYS A 76 20.84 -24.74 4.49
N SER A 77 20.07 -25.12 5.50
CA SER A 77 19.80 -26.53 5.78
C SER A 77 18.85 -27.14 4.73
N ILE A 78 18.79 -28.47 4.68
CA ILE A 78 17.85 -29.18 3.79
C ILE A 78 16.40 -28.79 4.12
N ASP A 79 16.06 -28.69 5.40
CA ASP A 79 14.71 -28.31 5.85
C ASP A 79 14.37 -26.86 5.43
N GLU A 80 15.33 -25.93 5.53
CA GLU A 80 15.13 -24.55 5.06
C GLU A 80 14.90 -24.50 3.55
N ILE A 81 15.68 -25.27 2.77
CA ILE A 81 15.51 -25.36 1.32
C ILE A 81 14.13 -25.93 0.97
N GLN A 82 13.69 -26.98 1.65
CA GLN A 82 12.36 -27.56 1.44
C GLN A 82 11.26 -26.53 1.72
N MET A 83 11.36 -25.81 2.85
CA MET A 83 10.39 -24.77 3.22
C MET A 83 10.33 -23.64 2.17
N ILE A 84 11.48 -23.20 1.65
CA ILE A 84 11.56 -22.22 0.56
C ILE A 84 10.86 -22.76 -0.68
N GLY A 85 11.15 -24.01 -1.06
CA GLY A 85 10.51 -24.69 -2.19
C GLY A 85 8.98 -24.72 -2.07
N ASP A 86 8.47 -25.18 -0.93
CA ASP A 86 7.03 -25.28 -0.66
C ASP A 86 6.34 -23.89 -0.66
N GLN A 87 7.04 -22.85 -0.19
CA GLN A 87 6.52 -21.48 -0.22
C GLN A 87 6.44 -20.94 -1.65
N LEU A 88 7.46 -21.18 -2.47
CA LEU A 88 7.49 -20.77 -3.87
C LEU A 88 6.42 -21.51 -4.68
N GLU A 89 6.28 -22.82 -4.49
CA GLU A 89 5.29 -23.63 -5.19
C GLU A 89 3.86 -23.17 -4.88
N ARG A 90 3.53 -22.93 -3.60
CA ARG A 90 2.21 -22.41 -3.20
C ARG A 90 1.93 -21.04 -3.81
N SER A 91 2.88 -20.12 -3.74
CA SER A 91 2.74 -18.77 -4.27
C SER A 91 2.55 -18.79 -5.78
N LEU A 92 3.34 -19.60 -6.47
CA LEU A 92 3.31 -19.72 -7.92
C LEU A 92 2.03 -20.40 -8.41
N SER A 93 1.53 -21.40 -7.69
CA SER A 93 0.23 -22.03 -7.95
C SER A 93 -0.91 -21.01 -7.81
N SER A 94 -0.90 -20.19 -6.77
CA SER A 94 -1.87 -19.10 -6.58
C SER A 94 -1.84 -18.07 -7.72
N ILE A 95 -0.64 -17.64 -8.14
CA ILE A 95 -0.47 -16.71 -9.26
C ILE A 95 -1.01 -17.32 -10.56
N ARG A 96 -0.70 -18.59 -10.86
CA ARG A 96 -1.19 -19.28 -12.05
C ARG A 96 -2.72 -19.40 -12.05
N ALA A 97 -3.30 -19.79 -10.93
CA ALA A 97 -4.75 -19.92 -10.79
C ALA A 97 -5.46 -18.57 -11.03
N ARG A 98 -4.96 -17.48 -10.40
CA ARG A 98 -5.50 -16.14 -10.62
C ARG A 98 -5.35 -15.67 -12.07
N LYS A 99 -4.21 -15.95 -12.69
CA LYS A 99 -3.97 -15.59 -14.10
C LYS A 99 -4.92 -16.32 -15.04
N ALA A 100 -5.16 -17.62 -14.79
CA ALA A 100 -6.13 -18.41 -15.55
C ALA A 100 -7.54 -17.81 -15.43
N GLN A 101 -8.00 -17.54 -14.20
CA GLN A 101 -9.30 -16.91 -13.96
C GLN A 101 -9.45 -15.59 -14.71
N LEU A 102 -8.46 -14.70 -14.64
CA LEU A 102 -8.51 -13.42 -15.36
C LEU A 102 -8.58 -13.59 -16.88
N PHE A 103 -7.90 -14.58 -17.45
CA PHE A 103 -8.00 -14.85 -18.88
C PHE A 103 -9.34 -15.45 -19.26
N ASP A 104 -9.88 -16.35 -18.45
CA ASP A 104 -11.22 -16.91 -18.68
C ASP A 104 -12.27 -15.80 -18.66
N ASP A 105 -12.20 -14.88 -17.69
CA ASP A 105 -13.09 -13.72 -17.62
C ASP A 105 -12.98 -12.83 -18.86
N GLN A 106 -11.76 -12.58 -19.34
CA GLN A 106 -11.52 -11.80 -20.57
C GLN A 106 -12.07 -12.50 -21.81
N ILE A 107 -11.87 -13.82 -21.93
CA ILE A 107 -12.41 -14.62 -23.04
C ILE A 107 -13.94 -14.55 -23.05
N GLN A 108 -14.58 -14.76 -21.89
CA GLN A 108 -16.04 -14.70 -21.78
C GLN A 108 -16.59 -13.33 -22.15
N HIS A 109 -15.95 -12.25 -21.68
CA HIS A 109 -16.32 -10.89 -22.03
C HIS A 109 -16.21 -10.63 -23.55
N LEU A 110 -15.11 -11.07 -24.17
CA LEU A 110 -14.92 -10.93 -25.62
C LEU A 110 -15.94 -11.75 -26.43
N GLN A 111 -16.25 -12.98 -26.01
CA GLN A 111 -17.28 -13.81 -26.65
C GLN A 111 -18.69 -13.20 -26.52
N ALA A 112 -19.00 -12.55 -25.39
CA ALA A 112 -20.26 -11.82 -25.23
C ALA A 112 -20.32 -10.62 -26.17
N LYS A 113 -19.22 -9.85 -26.28
CA LYS A 113 -19.11 -8.73 -27.21
C LYS A 113 -19.23 -9.17 -28.67
N GLU A 114 -18.58 -10.25 -29.06
CA GLU A 114 -18.69 -10.82 -30.40
C GLU A 114 -20.14 -11.17 -30.75
N ARG A 115 -20.85 -11.84 -29.84
CA ARG A 115 -22.28 -12.18 -30.03
C ARG A 115 -23.14 -10.94 -30.20
N SER A 116 -22.96 -9.93 -29.34
CA SER A 116 -23.69 -8.66 -29.43
C SER A 116 -23.46 -7.95 -30.77
N LEU A 117 -22.21 -7.86 -31.20
CA LEU A 117 -21.85 -7.22 -32.47
C LEU A 117 -22.41 -7.99 -33.68
N LYS A 118 -22.40 -9.33 -33.65
CA LYS A 118 -23.01 -10.15 -34.69
C LYS A 118 -24.52 -9.91 -34.79
N GLU A 119 -25.21 -9.81 -33.66
CA GLU A 119 -26.64 -9.52 -33.62
C GLU A 119 -26.97 -8.11 -34.15
N GLU A 120 -26.19 -7.10 -33.75
CA GLU A 120 -26.34 -5.74 -34.28
C GLU A 120 -26.07 -5.67 -35.78
N ASN A 121 -25.00 -6.32 -36.25
CA ASN A 121 -24.66 -6.36 -37.66
C ASN A 121 -25.78 -7.03 -38.49
N ALA A 122 -26.35 -8.13 -38.01
CA ALA A 122 -27.50 -8.77 -38.65
C ALA A 122 -28.71 -7.83 -38.74
N LYS A 123 -29.02 -7.08 -37.67
CA LYS A 123 -30.10 -6.07 -37.66
C LYS A 123 -29.83 -4.94 -38.67
N LEU A 124 -28.59 -4.48 -38.80
CA LEU A 124 -28.21 -3.45 -39.75
C LEU A 124 -28.29 -3.95 -41.20
N LEU A 125 -27.81 -5.17 -41.48
CA LEU A 125 -27.91 -5.80 -42.80
C LEU A 125 -29.37 -5.95 -43.24
N ALA A 126 -30.27 -6.35 -42.33
CA ALA A 126 -31.71 -6.43 -42.63
C ALA A 126 -32.32 -5.07 -43.00
N LYS A 127 -31.84 -3.96 -42.40
CA LYS A 127 -32.29 -2.60 -42.72
C LYS A 127 -31.75 -2.08 -44.05
N VAL A 128 -30.48 -2.37 -44.34
CA VAL A 128 -29.81 -1.90 -45.57
C VAL A 128 -30.26 -2.72 -46.79
N ASN A 129 -30.58 -3.99 -46.59
CA ASN A 129 -30.94 -4.90 -47.67
C ASN A 129 -32.27 -5.63 -47.38
N PRO A 130 -33.40 -4.90 -47.28
CA PRO A 130 -34.71 -5.48 -46.92
C PRO A 130 -35.22 -6.51 -47.96
N LEU A 131 -34.66 -6.50 -49.17
CA LEU A 131 -34.99 -7.42 -50.27
C LEU A 131 -34.09 -8.67 -50.34
N SER A 132 -33.02 -8.77 -49.53
CA SER A 132 -32.16 -9.96 -49.52
C SER A 132 -32.90 -11.24 -49.06
N HIS A 133 -33.93 -11.08 -48.23
CA HIS A 133 -34.86 -12.16 -47.87
C HIS A 133 -35.98 -12.40 -48.91
N LEU A 134 -36.21 -11.48 -49.85
CA LEU A 134 -37.19 -11.65 -50.94
C LEU A 134 -36.62 -12.44 -52.13
N CYS A 135 -35.32 -12.72 -52.18
CA CYS A 135 -34.73 -13.55 -53.22
C CYS A 135 -35.32 -14.99 -53.24
N CYS A 136 -35.92 -15.44 -52.14
CA CYS A 136 -36.58 -16.75 -52.09
C CYS A 136 -38.06 -16.74 -52.58
N TYR A 137 -38.65 -15.58 -52.87
CA TYR A 137 -40.09 -15.46 -53.22
C TYR A 137 -40.38 -14.98 -54.66
N CYS A 138 -39.36 -14.83 -55.52
CA CYS A 138 -39.58 -14.51 -56.94
C CYS A 138 -39.48 -15.77 -57.84
N PHE A 139 -40.66 -16.34 -58.12
CA PHE A 139 -41.06 -17.19 -59.27
C PHE A 139 -40.56 -18.65 -59.40
N PRO A 140 -41.47 -19.67 -59.47
CA PRO A 140 -41.12 -21.08 -59.59
C PRO A 140 -40.58 -21.62 -60.93
N THR A 141 -40.27 -20.83 -61.97
CA THR A 141 -40.07 -21.45 -63.30
C THR A 141 -38.76 -21.24 -64.03
N THR A 142 -37.90 -20.27 -63.73
CA THR A 142 -36.56 -20.20 -64.37
C THR A 142 -35.56 -19.38 -63.55
N CYS A 143 -34.82 -20.01 -62.64
CA CYS A 143 -33.60 -19.41 -62.11
C CYS A 143 -32.40 -20.19 -62.67
N HIS A 144 -31.82 -19.68 -63.75
CA HIS A 144 -30.50 -20.11 -64.20
C HIS A 144 -29.46 -19.61 -63.20
N ALA A 145 -28.54 -20.51 -62.87
CA ALA A 145 -27.46 -20.31 -61.93
C ALA A 145 -26.59 -19.11 -62.31
N SER A 146 -26.49 -18.14 -61.40
CA SER A 146 -25.42 -17.15 -61.36
C SER A 146 -24.94 -17.04 -59.93
N SER A 147 -24.06 -17.95 -59.55
CA SER A 147 -23.41 -18.10 -58.24
C SER A 147 -22.36 -17.02 -57.96
N LEU A 148 -22.63 -15.75 -58.29
CA LEU A 148 -21.62 -14.68 -58.26
C LEU A 148 -21.98 -13.45 -57.43
N PHE A 149 -23.13 -13.41 -56.77
CA PHE A 149 -23.49 -12.31 -55.87
C PHE A 149 -24.09 -12.81 -54.57
N CYS A 150 -23.26 -13.51 -53.79
CA CYS A 150 -23.39 -13.67 -52.34
C CYS A 150 -21.97 -13.80 -51.78
N ALA A 151 -21.24 -12.70 -51.74
CA ALA A 151 -20.01 -12.53 -50.96
C ALA A 151 -20.12 -11.19 -50.21
#